data_AF-A0A2I1GT15-F1
#
_entry.id   AF-A0A2I1GT15-F1
#
_cell.length_a   1.000
_cell.length_b   1.000
_cell.length_c   1.000
_cell.angle_alpha   90.00
_cell.angle_beta   90.00
_cell.angle_gamma   90.00
#
_symmetry.space_group_name_H-M   'P 1'
#
loop_
_entity.id
_entity.type
_entity.pdbx_description
1 polymer ?
#
loop_
_entity_poly.entity_id
_entity_poly.type
_entity_poly.pdbx_seq_one_letter_code
_entity_poly.pdbx_strand_id
1 'polypeptide(L)'
;MAKTSKVYNQEIDLDNLNFERSYTLEEFEYINSQLKNFTLEINRYPVNFFELDENGKLIFITETPCMREAVVAEIAAQLRNWNIQTAQGGVITTSQGGFDFTINHSTVIRVPDVAFVSQNTFLRLTDEQCWSFQGAPFTPIFLVKISDIGEDIYNSKFREADKRFKEEFITLSTRVPNGSGQVISGYLFDLT
;
A
#
# COMPACT_ATOMS: atom_id res chain seq x y z
N MET A 1 16.01 23.33 2.78
CA MET A 1 15.72 24.14 1.59
C MET A 1 14.67 23.40 0.78
N ALA A 2 13.44 23.90 0.73
CA ALA A 2 12.36 23.27 -0.03
C ALA A 2 12.66 23.41 -1.52
N LYS A 3 12.90 22.29 -2.21
CA LYS A 3 12.86 22.26 -3.68
C LYS A 3 11.42 22.53 -4.08
N THR A 4 11.18 23.70 -4.64
CA THR A 4 9.96 24.05 -5.36
C THR A 4 9.60 22.95 -6.34
N SER A 5 8.46 22.31 -6.09
CA SER A 5 7.76 21.41 -7.00
C SER A 5 7.75 22.01 -8.41
N LYS A 6 8.20 21.22 -9.40
CA LYS A 6 8.02 21.58 -10.81
C LYS A 6 6.51 21.70 -11.07
N VAL A 7 6.06 22.92 -11.32
CA VAL A 7 4.68 23.23 -11.70
C VAL A 7 4.38 22.51 -13.01
N TYR A 8 3.52 21.48 -12.96
CA TYR A 8 2.96 20.87 -14.15
C TYR A 8 1.81 21.75 -14.68
N ASN A 9 1.91 22.17 -15.93
CA ASN A 9 0.97 23.06 -16.62
C ASN A 9 -0.29 22.35 -17.17
N GLN A 10 -0.61 21.15 -16.68
CA GLN A 10 -1.93 20.55 -16.86
C GLN A 10 -2.59 20.56 -15.49
N GLU A 11 -3.49 21.52 -15.29
CA GLU A 11 -4.36 21.56 -14.12
C GLU A 11 -5.21 20.28 -14.16
N ILE A 12 -4.81 19.28 -13.36
CA ILE A 12 -5.57 18.04 -13.24
C ILE A 12 -6.91 18.42 -12.61
N ASP A 13 -7.98 18.22 -13.38
CA ASP A 13 -9.34 18.38 -12.88
C ASP A 13 -9.67 17.25 -11.90
N LEU A 14 -9.58 17.56 -10.60
CA LEU A 14 -9.84 16.59 -9.54
C LEU A 14 -11.31 16.16 -9.49
N ASP A 15 -12.25 16.99 -9.96
CA ASP A 15 -13.68 16.66 -10.01
C ASP A 15 -13.99 15.65 -11.12
N ASN A 16 -13.14 15.59 -12.17
CA ASN A 16 -13.34 14.77 -13.36
C ASN A 16 -12.13 13.89 -13.68
N LEU A 17 -11.57 13.22 -12.67
CA LEU A 17 -10.48 12.25 -12.87
C LEU A 17 -10.91 11.14 -13.85
N ASN A 18 -10.08 10.91 -14.87
CA ASN A 18 -10.29 9.82 -15.84
C ASN A 18 -9.58 8.55 -15.35
N PHE A 19 -10.33 7.54 -14.91
CA PHE A 19 -9.77 6.27 -14.40
C PHE A 19 -9.23 5.33 -15.49
N GLU A 20 -9.52 5.61 -16.77
CA GLU A 20 -8.96 4.86 -17.90
C GLU A 20 -7.62 5.43 -18.38
N ARG A 21 -7.26 6.64 -17.93
CA ARG A 21 -6.00 7.28 -18.23
C ARG A 21 -4.86 6.67 -17.40
N SER A 22 -3.67 6.61 -18.00
CA SER A 22 -2.41 6.36 -17.30
C SER A 22 -1.84 7.67 -16.74
N TYR A 23 -1.51 7.67 -15.45
CA TYR A 23 -0.92 8.77 -14.70
C TYR A 23 0.55 8.48 -14.40
N THR A 24 1.36 9.52 -14.46
CA THR A 24 2.75 9.47 -13.99
C THR A 24 2.81 9.42 -12.46
N LEU A 25 3.96 9.03 -11.91
CA LEU A 25 4.16 9.00 -10.47
C LEU A 25 4.00 10.40 -9.85
N GLU A 26 4.49 11.44 -10.53
CA GLU A 26 4.36 12.82 -10.08
C GLU A 26 2.89 13.28 -10.06
N GLU A 27 2.11 12.91 -11.07
CA GLU A 27 0.67 13.23 -11.10
C GLU A 27 -0.09 12.47 -10.01
N PHE A 28 0.25 11.20 -9.78
CA PHE A 28 -0.28 10.39 -8.69
C PHE A 28 0.01 11.04 -7.31
N GLU A 29 1.25 11.41 -7.06
CA GLU A 29 1.65 12.08 -5.80
C GLU A 29 0.95 13.44 -5.65
N TYR A 30 0.81 14.19 -6.75
CA TYR A 30 0.07 15.45 -6.75
C TYR A 30 -1.40 15.22 -6.37
N ILE A 31 -2.11 14.31 -7.05
CA ILE A 31 -3.53 14.02 -6.77
C ILE A 31 -3.72 13.62 -5.30
N ASN A 32 -2.93 12.65 -4.81
CA ASN A 32 -3.02 12.21 -3.41
C ASN A 32 -2.66 13.31 -2.40
N SER A 33 -1.78 14.26 -2.76
CA SER A 33 -1.50 15.41 -1.90
C SER A 33 -2.69 16.36 -1.76
N GLN A 34 -3.52 16.50 -2.83
CA GLN A 34 -4.68 17.37 -2.83
C GLN A 34 -5.84 16.77 -2.00
N LEU A 35 -6.01 15.44 -2.03
CA LEU A 35 -7.06 14.74 -1.25
C LEU A 35 -6.97 14.97 0.27
N LYS A 36 -5.84 15.46 0.79
CA LYS A 36 -5.71 15.86 2.20
C LYS A 36 -6.61 17.06 2.57
N ASN A 37 -6.91 17.92 1.61
CA ASN A 37 -7.66 19.15 1.80
C ASN A 37 -8.92 19.23 0.92
N PHE A 38 -9.13 18.23 0.07
CA PHE A 38 -10.21 18.17 -0.91
C PHE A 38 -10.92 16.82 -0.79
N THR A 39 -12.24 16.84 -0.63
CA THR A 39 -13.05 15.61 -0.58
C THR A 39 -13.53 15.27 -1.99
N LEU A 40 -12.92 14.24 -2.57
CA LEU A 40 -13.40 13.62 -3.79
C LEU A 40 -14.43 12.53 -3.45
N GLU A 41 -15.60 12.55 -4.09
CA GLU A 41 -16.60 11.49 -3.95
C GLU A 41 -16.69 10.67 -5.24
N ILE A 42 -16.52 9.35 -5.13
CA ILE A 42 -16.77 8.40 -6.22
C ILE A 42 -17.91 7.48 -5.78
N ASN A 43 -18.97 7.40 -6.58
CA ASN A 43 -20.15 6.59 -6.26
C ASN A 43 -20.76 6.89 -4.86
N ARG A 44 -20.70 8.15 -4.41
CA ARG A 44 -21.13 8.62 -3.08
C ARG A 44 -20.27 8.15 -1.90
N TYR A 45 -19.08 7.62 -2.18
CA TYR A 45 -18.09 7.30 -1.16
C TYR A 45 -16.94 8.30 -1.22
N PRO A 46 -16.51 8.86 -0.09
CA PRO A 46 -15.32 9.70 -0.05
C PRO A 46 -14.08 8.87 -0.37
N VAL A 47 -13.21 9.44 -1.20
CA VAL A 47 -11.92 8.85 -1.57
C VAL A 47 -10.83 9.67 -0.91
N ASN A 48 -10.14 9.03 0.02
CA ASN A 48 -9.08 9.67 0.80
C ASN A 48 -7.68 9.39 0.23
N PHE A 49 -7.55 8.36 -0.62
CA PHE A 49 -6.28 7.94 -1.21
C PHE A 49 -6.48 7.05 -2.44
N PHE A 50 -5.52 7.08 -3.37
CA PHE A 50 -5.42 6.18 -4.51
C PHE A 50 -4.17 5.29 -4.45
N GLU A 51 -4.28 4.06 -4.95
CA GLU A 51 -3.14 3.24 -5.41
C GLU A 51 -2.86 3.50 -6.91
N LEU A 52 -1.69 3.08 -7.39
CA LEU A 52 -1.28 3.18 -8.80
C LEU A 52 -0.96 1.78 -9.35
N ASP A 53 -1.66 1.32 -10.38
CA ASP A 53 -1.42 0.00 -10.96
C ASP A 53 -0.25 -0.05 -11.96
N GLU A 54 0.06 -1.25 -12.48
CA GLU A 54 1.15 -1.48 -13.46
C GLU A 54 0.98 -0.76 -14.79
N ASN A 55 -0.24 -0.31 -15.09
CA ASN A 55 -0.59 0.48 -16.27
C ASN A 55 -0.65 1.98 -15.96
N GLY A 56 -0.35 2.40 -14.72
CA GLY A 56 -0.46 3.78 -14.25
C GLY A 56 -1.91 4.22 -14.00
N LYS A 57 -2.88 3.32 -13.90
CA LYS A 57 -4.26 3.67 -13.58
C LYS A 57 -4.44 3.86 -12.08
N LEU A 58 -5.30 4.81 -11.71
CA LEU A 58 -5.67 5.09 -10.32
C LEU A 58 -6.68 4.05 -9.83
N ILE A 59 -6.40 3.45 -8.67
CA ILE A 59 -7.32 2.57 -7.96
C ILE A 59 -7.75 3.29 -6.68
N PHE A 60 -9.03 3.64 -6.54
CA PHE A 60 -9.49 4.32 -5.33
C PHE A 60 -9.56 3.34 -4.15
N ILE A 61 -9.11 3.81 -2.99
CA ILE A 61 -9.32 3.12 -1.72
C ILE A 61 -10.52 3.77 -1.03
N THR A 62 -11.54 2.95 -0.73
CA THR A 62 -12.69 3.38 0.08
C THR A 62 -12.35 3.38 1.57
N GLU A 63 -13.13 4.10 2.36
CA GLU A 63 -13.01 4.07 3.82
C GLU A 63 -13.07 2.65 4.39
N THR A 64 -12.21 2.39 5.39
CA THR A 64 -12.17 1.11 6.08
C THR A 64 -13.23 1.08 7.19
N PRO A 65 -14.10 0.05 7.25
CA PRO A 65 -15.01 -0.13 8.38
C PRO A 65 -14.28 -0.31 9.72
N CYS A 66 -14.87 0.19 10.81
CA CYS A 66 -14.31 0.17 12.16
C CYS A 66 -13.76 -1.21 12.59
N MET A 67 -14.51 -2.29 12.33
CA MET A 67 -14.07 -3.64 12.70
C MET A 67 -12.80 -4.08 11.98
N ARG A 68 -12.62 -3.69 10.72
CA ARG A 68 -11.40 -4.00 9.97
C ARG A 68 -10.21 -3.22 10.52
N GLU A 69 -10.39 -1.94 10.89
CA GLU A 69 -9.35 -1.17 11.57
C GLU A 69 -9.00 -1.74 12.96
N ALA A 70 -9.95 -2.29 13.70
CA ALA A 70 -9.67 -2.97 14.96
C ALA A 70 -8.74 -4.19 14.78
N VAL A 71 -8.93 -4.96 13.70
CA VAL A 71 -8.03 -6.07 13.35
C VAL A 71 -6.64 -5.56 12.92
N VAL A 72 -6.58 -4.50 12.12
CA VAL A 72 -5.29 -3.84 11.76
C VAL A 72 -4.52 -3.47 13.02
N ALA A 73 -5.18 -2.82 13.97
CA ALA A 73 -4.57 -2.36 15.21
C ALA A 73 -4.02 -3.53 16.05
N GLU A 74 -4.79 -4.62 16.17
CA GLU A 74 -4.36 -5.80 16.92
C GLU A 74 -3.16 -6.49 16.26
N ILE A 75 -3.17 -6.67 14.94
CA ILE A 75 -2.05 -7.26 14.20
C ILE A 75 -0.79 -6.39 14.36
N ALA A 76 -0.93 -5.07 14.20
CA ALA A 76 0.18 -4.14 14.38
C ALA A 76 0.74 -4.19 15.81
N ALA A 77 -0.11 -4.32 16.82
CA ALA A 77 0.30 -4.45 18.21
C ALA A 77 1.09 -5.75 18.46
N GLN A 78 0.60 -6.88 17.95
CA GLN A 78 1.30 -8.17 18.06
C GLN A 78 2.65 -8.14 17.35
N LEU A 79 2.70 -7.57 16.14
CA LEU A 79 3.93 -7.43 15.37
C LEU A 79 4.94 -6.50 16.06
N ARG A 80 4.47 -5.41 16.67
CA ARG A 80 5.30 -4.53 17.52
C ARG A 80 5.86 -5.28 18.72
N ASN A 81 5.04 -6.06 19.42
CA ASN A 81 5.49 -6.85 20.55
C ASN A 81 6.56 -7.86 20.14
N TRP A 82 6.35 -8.58 19.04
CA TRP A 82 7.35 -9.48 18.46
C TRP A 82 8.65 -8.75 18.11
N ASN A 83 8.58 -7.61 17.42
CA ASN A 83 9.74 -6.81 17.01
C ASN A 83 10.60 -6.37 18.21
N ILE A 84 9.95 -5.99 19.31
CA ILE A 84 10.61 -5.63 20.57
C ILE A 84 11.21 -6.86 21.26
N GLN A 85 10.41 -7.92 21.47
CA GLN A 85 10.82 -9.12 22.21
C GLN A 85 11.99 -9.85 21.55
N THR A 86 12.04 -9.84 20.21
CA THR A 86 13.06 -10.52 19.43
C THR A 86 14.15 -9.57 18.92
N ALA A 87 14.13 -8.30 19.36
CA ALA A 87 15.11 -7.27 19.04
C ALA A 87 15.38 -7.12 17.52
N GLN A 88 14.36 -7.25 16.68
CA GLN A 88 14.52 -7.16 15.22
C GLN A 88 14.79 -5.72 14.75
N GLY A 89 14.38 -4.73 15.55
CA GLY A 89 14.66 -3.31 15.31
C GLY A 89 14.05 -2.73 14.04
N GLY A 90 13.09 -3.44 13.42
CA GLY A 90 12.44 -2.99 12.19
C GLY A 90 11.29 -2.02 12.43
N VAL A 91 10.62 -1.63 11.36
CA VAL A 91 9.54 -0.64 11.35
C VAL A 91 8.24 -1.30 10.92
N ILE A 92 7.16 -1.01 11.65
CA ILE A 92 5.80 -1.45 11.32
C ILE A 92 5.06 -0.25 10.72
N THR A 93 4.37 -0.45 9.60
CA THR A 93 3.46 0.54 9.01
C THR A 93 2.04 -0.01 8.95
N THR A 94 1.05 0.86 9.10
CA THR A 94 -0.39 0.57 8.96
C THR A 94 -1.05 1.58 8.03
N SER A 95 -2.35 1.40 7.76
CA SER A 95 -3.31 2.42 7.33
C SER A 95 -2.70 3.51 6.41
N GLN A 96 -2.37 3.11 5.18
CA GLN A 96 -1.85 3.96 4.08
C GLN A 96 -0.34 4.15 3.94
N GLY A 97 0.49 3.35 4.62
CA GLY A 97 1.89 3.17 4.25
C GLY A 97 2.01 2.49 2.89
N GLY A 98 1.92 3.25 1.80
CA GLY A 98 2.13 2.73 0.46
C GLY A 98 3.59 2.34 0.24
N PHE A 99 3.81 1.39 -0.66
CA PHE A 99 5.16 1.01 -1.10
C PHE A 99 5.23 1.07 -2.63
N ASP A 100 6.36 1.57 -3.12
CA ASP A 100 6.71 1.50 -4.53
C ASP A 100 7.31 0.13 -4.86
N PHE A 101 6.66 -0.55 -5.81
CA PHE A 101 7.09 -1.78 -6.41
C PHE A 101 7.32 -1.57 -7.90
N THR A 102 8.31 -2.26 -8.48
CA THR A 102 8.51 -2.24 -9.94
C THR A 102 8.05 -3.54 -10.57
N ILE A 103 7.09 -3.46 -11.50
CA ILE A 103 6.67 -4.56 -12.37
C ILE A 103 6.99 -4.19 -13.82
N ASN A 104 7.74 -5.02 -14.53
CA ASN A 104 7.99 -4.82 -15.97
C ASN A 104 8.47 -3.41 -16.35
N HIS A 105 9.29 -2.78 -15.48
CA HIS A 105 9.76 -1.38 -15.58
C HIS A 105 8.71 -0.29 -15.34
N SER A 106 7.50 -0.64 -14.92
CA SER A 106 6.47 0.28 -14.43
C SER A 106 6.48 0.37 -12.91
N THR A 107 6.25 1.58 -12.39
CA THR A 107 6.01 1.85 -10.97
C THR A 107 4.59 1.45 -10.59
N VAL A 108 4.47 0.72 -9.48
CA VAL A 108 3.21 0.25 -8.91
C VAL A 108 3.18 0.59 -7.45
N ILE A 109 2.21 1.42 -7.05
CA ILE A 109 2.03 1.80 -5.66
C ILE A 109 0.90 0.96 -5.07
N ARG A 110 1.22 0.19 -4.02
CA ARG A 110 0.25 -0.63 -3.28
C ARG A 110 0.31 -0.34 -1.79
N VAL A 111 -0.85 -0.39 -1.15
CA VAL A 111 -1.05 -0.10 0.26
C VAL A 111 -1.47 -1.40 0.97
N PRO A 112 -0.54 -2.15 1.57
CA PRO A 112 -0.91 -3.22 2.49
C PRO A 112 -1.60 -2.63 3.74
N ASP A 113 -2.41 -3.45 4.41
CA ASP A 113 -3.08 -3.03 5.64
C ASP A 113 -2.09 -2.95 6.81
N VAL A 114 -1.13 -3.89 6.85
CA VAL A 114 0.03 -3.86 7.75
C VAL A 114 1.28 -4.30 6.98
N ALA A 115 2.42 -3.66 7.23
CA ALA A 115 3.72 -4.11 6.70
C ALA A 115 4.84 -4.05 7.74
N PHE A 116 5.87 -4.87 7.55
CA PHE A 116 7.11 -4.82 8.30
C PHE A 116 8.30 -4.60 7.38
N VAL A 117 9.07 -3.55 7.65
CA VAL A 117 10.35 -3.27 6.99
C VAL A 117 11.47 -3.62 7.96
N SER A 118 12.42 -4.45 7.53
CA SER A 118 13.55 -4.84 8.38
C SER A 118 14.44 -3.64 8.71
N GLN A 119 15.09 -3.67 9.89
CA GLN A 119 15.99 -2.60 10.32
C GLN A 119 17.06 -2.28 9.27
N ASN A 120 17.69 -3.31 8.69
CA ASN A 120 18.73 -3.15 7.69
C ASN A 120 18.23 -2.45 6.41
N THR A 121 16.98 -2.72 6.00
CA THR A 121 16.37 -2.05 4.85
C THR A 121 16.06 -0.60 5.22
N PHE A 122 15.38 -0.40 6.35
CA PHE A 122 14.93 0.92 6.78
C PHE A 122 16.09 1.91 6.97
N LEU A 123 17.19 1.48 7.62
CA LEU A 123 18.37 2.32 7.83
C LEU A 123 19.12 2.71 6.55
N ARG A 124 18.81 2.07 5.42
CA ARG A 124 19.43 2.36 4.11
C ARG A 124 18.54 3.20 3.21
N LEU A 125 17.29 3.46 3.61
CA LEU A 125 16.39 4.29 2.84
C LEU A 125 16.90 5.74 2.80
N THR A 126 16.76 6.38 1.65
CA THR A 126 16.97 7.81 1.50
C THR A 126 15.78 8.58 2.06
N ASP A 127 15.95 9.90 2.25
CA ASP A 127 14.84 10.78 2.63
C ASP A 127 13.72 10.75 1.58
N GLU A 128 14.06 10.67 0.29
CA GLU A 128 13.08 10.56 -0.80
C GLU A 128 12.24 9.27 -0.66
N GLN A 129 12.87 8.12 -0.40
CA GLN A 129 12.17 6.85 -0.19
C GLN A 129 11.34 6.81 1.10
N CYS A 130 11.71 7.58 2.12
CA CYS A 130 10.98 7.64 3.40
C CYS A 130 9.75 8.56 3.34
N TRP A 131 9.83 9.65 2.58
CA TRP A 131 8.86 10.75 2.62
C TRP A 131 8.08 10.95 1.31
N SER A 132 8.37 10.14 0.29
CA SER A 132 7.69 10.11 -1.00
C SER A 132 7.76 8.71 -1.62
N PHE A 133 7.16 8.52 -2.79
CA PHE A 133 7.32 7.32 -3.60
C PHE A 133 8.51 7.42 -4.57
N GLN A 134 9.30 8.49 -4.47
CA GLN A 134 10.47 8.72 -5.32
C GLN A 134 11.70 7.96 -4.82
N GLY A 135 12.62 7.66 -5.75
CA GLY A 135 13.83 6.91 -5.48
C GLY A 135 13.75 5.47 -5.97
N ALA A 136 14.63 4.61 -5.47
CA ALA A 136 14.57 3.19 -5.81
C ALA A 136 13.42 2.51 -5.04
N PRO A 137 12.69 1.56 -5.64
CA PRO A 137 11.68 0.80 -4.93
C PRO A 137 12.33 -0.07 -3.84
N PHE A 138 11.58 -0.39 -2.80
CA PHE A 138 11.99 -1.35 -1.78
C PHE A 138 10.78 -2.16 -1.30
N THR A 139 11.03 -3.39 -0.87
CA THR A 139 9.96 -4.32 -0.49
C THR A 139 10.00 -4.61 1.00
N PRO A 140 8.88 -4.40 1.73
CA PRO A 140 8.72 -4.92 3.08
C PRO A 140 8.92 -6.44 3.12
N ILE A 141 9.44 -6.96 4.23
CA ILE A 141 9.66 -8.41 4.38
C ILE A 141 8.41 -9.15 4.88
N PHE A 142 7.40 -8.42 5.35
CA PHE A 142 6.11 -8.96 5.77
C PHE A 142 5.00 -8.00 5.36
N LEU A 143 3.90 -8.54 4.84
CA LEU A 143 2.76 -7.80 4.32
C LEU A 143 1.47 -8.52 4.74
N VAL A 144 0.48 -7.73 5.15
CA VAL A 144 -0.85 -8.24 5.51
C VAL A 144 -1.90 -7.46 4.73
N LYS A 145 -2.86 -8.21 4.17
CA LYS A 145 -4.14 -7.70 3.69
C LYS A 145 -5.24 -8.43 4.45
N ILE A 146 -6.20 -7.68 4.95
CA ILE A 146 -7.38 -8.14 5.67
C ILE A 146 -8.54 -8.12 4.69
N SER A 147 -9.22 -9.27 4.57
CA SER A 147 -10.41 -9.42 3.73
C SER A 147 -11.54 -10.00 4.60
N ASP A 148 -12.74 -9.49 4.41
CA ASP A 148 -13.94 -10.12 4.96
C ASP A 148 -14.31 -11.33 4.10
N ILE A 149 -14.34 -12.51 4.71
CA ILE A 149 -14.78 -13.74 4.05
C ILE A 149 -16.13 -14.24 4.60
N GLY A 150 -16.66 -13.64 5.67
CA GLY A 150 -17.83 -14.13 6.40
C GLY A 150 -17.80 -15.65 6.62
N GLU A 151 -18.98 -16.29 6.55
CA GLU A 151 -19.06 -17.74 6.45
C GLU A 151 -18.53 -18.20 5.07
N ASP A 152 -17.35 -18.82 5.05
CA ASP A 152 -16.74 -19.39 3.84
C ASP A 152 -16.53 -20.91 3.99
N ILE A 153 -17.65 -21.62 4.17
CA ILE A 153 -17.70 -23.07 4.38
C ILE A 153 -16.95 -23.85 3.28
N TYR A 154 -16.90 -23.31 2.06
CA TYR A 154 -16.24 -23.93 0.90
C TYR A 154 -14.84 -23.37 0.61
N ASN A 155 -14.30 -22.52 1.49
CA ASN A 155 -12.99 -21.90 1.38
C ASN A 155 -12.79 -21.13 0.04
N SER A 156 -13.90 -20.67 -0.55
CA SER A 156 -13.99 -20.01 -1.85
C SER A 156 -13.52 -18.57 -1.81
N LYS A 157 -14.05 -17.79 -0.88
CA LYS A 157 -13.69 -16.38 -0.67
C LYS A 157 -12.26 -16.26 -0.17
N PHE A 158 -11.80 -17.20 0.65
CA PHE A 158 -10.40 -17.31 1.03
C PHE A 158 -9.51 -17.53 -0.19
N ARG A 159 -9.83 -18.50 -1.07
CA ARG A 159 -9.05 -18.74 -2.29
C ARG A 159 -9.00 -17.52 -3.20
N GLU A 160 -10.10 -16.77 -3.28
CA GLU A 160 -10.15 -15.52 -4.03
C GLU A 160 -9.24 -14.44 -3.39
N ALA A 161 -9.33 -14.25 -2.08
CA ALA A 161 -8.49 -13.30 -1.35
C ALA A 161 -7.00 -13.66 -1.43
N ASP A 162 -6.65 -14.93 -1.29
CA ASP A 162 -5.28 -15.45 -1.43
C ASP A 162 -4.75 -15.27 -2.85
N LYS A 163 -5.57 -15.58 -3.87
CA LYS A 163 -5.22 -15.33 -5.27
C LYS A 163 -4.96 -13.84 -5.52
N ARG A 164 -5.87 -12.97 -5.07
CA ARG A 164 -5.73 -11.52 -5.20
C ARG A 164 -4.46 -11.02 -4.52
N PHE A 165 -4.19 -11.45 -3.29
CA PHE A 165 -2.95 -11.08 -2.58
C PHE A 165 -1.69 -11.54 -3.33
N LYS A 166 -1.70 -12.74 -3.91
CA LYS A 166 -0.58 -13.27 -4.71
C LYS A 166 -0.33 -12.46 -5.98
N GLU A 167 -1.39 -12.14 -6.69
CA GLU A 167 -1.35 -11.28 -7.88
C GLU A 167 -0.86 -9.88 -7.52
N GLU A 168 -1.38 -9.32 -6.41
CA GLU A 168 -1.07 -7.96 -5.98
C GLU A 168 0.31 -7.79 -5.33
N PHE A 169 0.87 -8.78 -4.61
CA PHE A 169 2.08 -8.56 -3.80
C PHE A 169 3.19 -9.61 -3.98
N ILE A 170 2.85 -10.88 -4.19
CA ILE A 170 3.88 -11.94 -4.29
C ILE A 170 4.62 -11.86 -5.64
N THR A 171 3.90 -11.50 -6.71
CA THR A 171 4.53 -11.23 -8.01
C THR A 171 5.45 -10.00 -7.96
N LEU A 172 5.14 -9.03 -7.10
CA LEU A 172 5.94 -7.81 -6.90
C LEU A 172 7.25 -8.08 -6.15
N SER A 173 7.17 -8.91 -5.11
CA SER A 173 8.26 -9.13 -4.16
C SER A 173 9.37 -10.04 -4.72
N THR A 174 9.04 -10.88 -5.69
CA THR A 174 9.96 -11.88 -6.28
C THR A 174 10.80 -11.34 -7.44
N ARG A 175 10.61 -10.09 -7.85
CA ARG A 175 11.30 -9.47 -9.00
C ARG A 175 12.28 -8.36 -8.62
N VAL A 176 12.44 -8.05 -7.32
CA VAL A 176 13.45 -7.11 -6.85
C VAL A 176 14.80 -7.85 -6.69
N PRO A 177 15.90 -7.43 -7.35
CA PRO A 177 17.12 -8.23 -7.45
C PRO A 177 17.85 -8.55 -6.12
N ASN A 178 17.51 -7.89 -5.00
CA ASN A 178 18.32 -7.92 -3.78
C ASN A 178 17.52 -7.96 -2.45
N GLY A 179 16.37 -8.64 -2.42
CA GLY A 179 15.62 -8.86 -1.18
C GLY A 179 15.34 -10.34 -0.97
N SER A 180 16.08 -11.01 -0.08
CA SER A 180 15.69 -12.31 0.45
C SER A 180 14.50 -12.12 1.42
N GLY A 181 13.32 -11.85 0.88
CA GLY A 181 12.07 -11.73 1.62
C GLY A 181 11.13 -12.86 1.23
N GLN A 182 10.86 -13.80 2.15
CA GLN A 182 9.66 -14.61 2.06
C GLN A 182 8.48 -13.72 2.43
N VAL A 183 7.56 -13.48 1.50
CA VAL A 183 6.24 -12.93 1.83
C VAL A 183 5.49 -14.01 2.60
N ILE A 184 5.48 -13.91 3.93
CA ILE A 184 4.69 -14.81 4.77
C ILE A 184 3.22 -14.40 4.60
N SER A 185 2.42 -15.34 4.13
CA SER A 185 0.97 -15.26 3.96
C SER A 185 0.30 -14.70 5.22
N GLY A 186 -0.63 -13.75 5.02
CA GLY A 186 -1.42 -13.14 6.08
C GLY A 186 -2.25 -14.14 6.87
N TYR A 187 -2.47 -13.81 8.15
CA TYR A 187 -3.39 -14.52 9.03
C TYR A 187 -4.79 -13.93 8.85
N LEU A 188 -5.78 -14.82 8.77
CA LEU A 188 -7.19 -14.48 8.65
C LEU A 188 -7.81 -14.52 10.06
N PHE A 189 -8.41 -13.41 10.48
CA PHE A 189 -9.18 -13.34 11.72
C PHE A 189 -10.66 -13.40 11.37
N ASP A 190 -11.33 -14.45 11.83
CA ASP A 190 -12.78 -14.50 11.88
C ASP A 190 -13.26 -13.56 12.99
N LEU A 191 -14.23 -12.71 12.69
CA LEU A 191 -14.79 -11.73 13.63
C LEU A 191 -16.21 -12.13 14.09
N THR A 192 -16.65 -13.37 13.82
CA THR A 192 -17.91 -13.90 14.36
C THR A 192 -17.76 -14.52 15.75
#